data_AF-A0AA44S512-F1
#
_entry.id   AF-A0AA44S512-F1
#
_cell.length_a   1.000
_cell.length_b   1.000
_cell.length_c   1.000
_cell.angle_alpha   90.00
_cell.angle_beta   90.00
_cell.angle_gamma   90.00
#
_symmetry.space_group_name_H-M   'P 1'
#
loop_
_entity.id
_entity.type
_entity.pdbx_description
1 polymer ?
#
loop_
_entity_poly.entity_id
_entity_poly.type
_entity_poly.pdbx_seq_one_letter_code
_entity_poly.pdbx_strand_id
1 'polypeptide(L)'
;GLVGSEMVIRDRAMAAASTGLRPIAELMFNDFIGTCFDQVINQGAKFRYMFGGKAQVPITVRTTYGAGFRAAAQHSQALYGLFTSIPGLKTVVPSNPY
;
A
#
# COMPACT_ATOMS: atom_id res chain seq x y z
N GLY A 1 8.65 -3.85 -17.41
CA GLY A 1 8.76 -2.41 -17.14
C GLY A 1 7.52 -1.98 -16.41
N LEU A 2 7.61 -1.72 -15.10
CA LEU A 2 6.46 -1.64 -14.18
C LEU A 2 6.44 -0.35 -13.34
N VAL A 3 7.08 0.73 -13.82
CA VAL A 3 7.04 2.09 -13.24
C VAL A 3 5.64 2.74 -13.32
N GLY A 4 4.64 2.03 -13.85
CA GLY A 4 3.24 2.49 -13.92
C GLY A 4 2.37 2.04 -12.75
N SER A 5 2.81 1.04 -11.97
CA SER A 5 1.98 0.44 -10.92
C SER A 5 1.78 1.38 -9.72
N GLU A 6 2.79 2.18 -9.37
CA GLU A 6 2.71 3.12 -8.25
C GLU A 6 1.71 4.26 -8.50
N MET A 7 1.66 4.78 -9.74
CA MET A 7 0.67 5.79 -10.13
C MET A 7 -0.77 5.25 -10.16
N VAL A 8 -0.95 3.95 -10.43
CA VAL A 8 -2.27 3.31 -10.38
C VAL A 8 -2.80 3.24 -8.94
N ILE A 9 -1.93 2.96 -7.95
CA ILE A 9 -2.30 3.04 -6.53
C ILE A 9 -2.73 4.46 -6.16
N ARG A 10 -1.96 5.46 -6.63
CA ARG A 10 -2.13 6.87 -6.28
C ARG A 10 -3.55 7.37 -6.58
N ASP A 11 -3.98 7.29 -7.82
CA ASP A 11 -5.19 8.02 -8.24
C ASP A 11 -6.39 7.11 -8.53
N ARG A 12 -6.15 5.88 -9.02
CA ARG A 12 -7.24 5.02 -9.50
C ARG A 12 -7.73 4.05 -8.43
N ALA A 13 -6.82 3.42 -7.68
CA ALA A 13 -7.22 2.43 -6.68
C ALA A 13 -7.97 3.06 -5.49
N MET A 14 -7.51 4.20 -4.98
CA MET A 14 -8.21 4.90 -3.89
C MET A 14 -9.57 5.45 -4.31
N ALA A 15 -9.69 6.00 -5.53
CA ALA A 15 -10.97 6.46 -6.07
C ALA A 15 -11.96 5.31 -6.35
N ALA A 16 -11.45 4.17 -6.83
CA ALA A 16 -12.28 2.96 -6.97
C ALA A 16 -12.75 2.45 -5.60
N ALA A 17 -11.87 2.45 -4.60
CA ALA A 17 -12.23 2.04 -3.25
C ALA A 17 -13.26 2.99 -2.60
N SER A 18 -13.16 4.30 -2.82
CA SER A 18 -14.11 5.27 -2.26
C SER A 18 -15.49 5.22 -2.93
N THR A 19 -15.59 4.71 -4.16
CA THR A 19 -16.86 4.47 -4.86
C THR A 19 -17.50 3.11 -4.53
N GLY A 20 -16.90 2.34 -3.61
CA GLY A 20 -17.45 1.07 -3.10
C GLY A 20 -16.87 -0.19 -3.73
N LEU A 21 -15.91 -0.07 -4.66
CA LEU A 21 -15.16 -1.22 -5.15
C LEU A 21 -14.11 -1.70 -4.13
N ARG A 22 -13.57 -2.89 -4.34
CA ARG A 22 -12.53 -3.50 -3.48
C ARG A 22 -11.25 -3.81 -4.27
N PRO A 23 -10.47 -2.79 -4.65
CA PRO A 23 -9.30 -2.99 -5.48
C PRO A 23 -8.15 -3.67 -4.71
N ILE A 24 -7.45 -4.55 -5.43
CA ILE A 24 -6.13 -5.05 -5.04
C ILE A 24 -5.12 -4.34 -5.93
N ALA A 25 -4.37 -3.42 -5.33
CA ALA A 25 -3.37 -2.63 -6.03
C ALA A 25 -1.98 -3.24 -5.80
N GLU A 26 -1.14 -3.23 -6.81
CA GLU A 26 0.21 -3.79 -6.74
C GLU A 26 1.25 -2.68 -6.82
N LEU A 27 2.23 -2.74 -5.93
CA LEU A 27 3.39 -1.88 -5.88
C LEU A 27 4.61 -2.76 -6.17
N MET A 28 5.36 -2.45 -7.22
CA MET A 28 6.47 -3.31 -7.68
C MET A 28 7.45 -3.66 -6.55
N PHE A 29 7.89 -2.67 -5.78
CA PHE A 29 8.74 -2.82 -4.59
C PHE A 29 8.33 -1.83 -3.50
N ASN A 30 8.47 -2.21 -2.23
CA ASN A 30 8.10 -1.33 -1.11
C ASN A 30 8.94 -0.06 -1.08
N ASP A 31 10.14 -0.07 -1.67
CA ASP A 31 11.08 1.04 -1.76
C ASP A 31 10.43 2.27 -2.42
N PHE A 32 9.44 2.05 -3.30
CA PHE A 32 8.72 3.11 -4.00
C PHE A 32 7.46 3.59 -3.29
N ILE A 33 7.18 3.15 -2.06
CA ILE A 33 5.97 3.55 -1.32
C ILE A 33 5.86 5.08 -1.17
N GLY A 34 6.99 5.79 -1.11
CA GLY A 34 7.02 7.26 -1.06
C GLY A 34 6.21 7.95 -2.16
N THR A 35 6.05 7.32 -3.32
CA THR A 35 5.28 7.87 -4.45
C THR A 35 3.77 7.89 -4.25
N CYS A 36 3.24 7.03 -3.38
CA CYS A 36 1.81 6.90 -3.08
C CYS A 36 1.49 6.96 -1.57
N PHE A 37 2.45 7.44 -0.77
CA PHE A 37 2.38 7.37 0.69
C PHE A 37 1.28 8.26 1.27
N ASP A 38 1.07 9.44 0.70
CA ASP A 38 -0.02 10.35 1.10
C ASP A 38 -1.38 9.68 0.95
N GLN A 39 -1.58 8.99 -0.18
CA GLN A 39 -2.82 8.29 -0.48
C GLN A 39 -3.02 7.12 0.49
N VAL A 40 -1.98 6.34 0.76
CA VAL A 40 -2.07 5.20 1.69
C VAL A 40 -2.36 5.68 3.12
N ILE A 41 -1.67 6.71 3.61
CA ILE A 41 -1.81 7.16 5.00
C ILE A 41 -3.08 8.00 5.19
N ASN A 42 -3.26 9.03 4.39
CA ASN A 42 -4.30 10.02 4.65
C ASN A 42 -5.65 9.55 4.08
N GLN A 43 -5.68 8.91 2.90
CA GLN A 43 -6.92 8.40 2.30
C GLN A 43 -7.20 6.93 2.64
N GLY A 44 -6.18 6.08 2.77
CA GLY A 44 -6.37 4.68 3.15
C GLY A 44 -6.59 4.50 4.65
N ALA A 45 -5.65 4.95 5.47
CA ALA A 45 -5.63 4.64 6.90
C ALA A 45 -6.62 5.48 7.73
N LYS A 46 -6.71 6.79 7.44
CA LYS A 46 -7.41 7.75 8.30
C LYS A 46 -8.84 8.04 7.89
N PHE A 47 -9.23 7.78 6.64
CA PHE A 47 -10.52 8.19 6.09
C PHE A 47 -11.70 7.62 6.89
N ARG A 48 -11.63 6.33 7.28
CA ARG A 48 -12.65 5.72 8.14
C ARG A 48 -12.78 6.43 9.49
N TYR A 49 -11.66 6.83 10.09
CA TYR A 49 -11.64 7.54 11.37
C TYR A 49 -12.20 8.97 11.23
N MET A 50 -11.75 9.71 10.21
CA MET A 50 -12.17 11.10 9.98
C MET A 50 -13.66 11.27 9.73
N PHE A 51 -14.30 10.32 9.04
CA PHE A 51 -15.73 10.37 8.74
C PHE A 51 -16.60 9.64 9.78
N GLY A 52 -16.08 9.36 10.98
CA GLY A 52 -16.82 8.69 12.04
C GLY A 52 -17.34 7.31 11.64
N GLY A 53 -16.61 6.60 10.78
CA GLY A 53 -16.99 5.29 10.25
C GLY A 53 -17.94 5.30 9.06
N LYS A 54 -18.44 6.46 8.63
CA LYS A 54 -19.40 6.58 7.51
C LYS A 54 -18.75 6.38 6.14
N ALA A 55 -17.50 6.77 5.99
CA ALA A 55 -16.72 6.52 4.78
C ALA A 55 -15.79 5.32 4.98
N GLN A 56 -15.68 4.46 3.97
CA GLN A 56 -14.77 3.31 3.97
C GLN A 56 -14.01 3.27 2.66
N VAL A 57 -12.73 2.91 2.75
CA VAL A 57 -11.84 2.77 1.59
C VAL A 57 -11.23 1.37 1.65
N PRO A 58 -11.97 0.33 1.22
CA PRO A 58 -11.51 -1.06 1.32
C PRO A 58 -10.52 -1.37 0.18
N ILE A 59 -9.24 -1.09 0.42
CA ILE A 59 -8.14 -1.36 -0.52
C ILE A 59 -7.13 -2.35 0.08
N THR A 60 -6.59 -3.23 -0.75
CA THR A 60 -5.42 -4.06 -0.41
C THR A 60 -4.25 -3.64 -1.31
N VAL A 61 -3.11 -3.31 -0.71
CA VAL A 61 -1.87 -3.03 -1.45
C VAL A 61 -0.92 -4.20 -1.28
N ARG A 62 -0.54 -4.85 -2.38
CA ARG A 62 0.46 -5.91 -2.42
C ARG A 62 1.78 -5.35 -2.90
N THR A 63 2.87 -5.75 -2.27
CA THR A 63 4.20 -5.32 -2.69
C THR A 63 5.24 -6.38 -2.41
N THR A 64 6.38 -6.29 -3.09
CA THR A 64 7.56 -7.09 -2.76
C THR A 64 8.41 -6.35 -1.73
N TYR A 65 9.07 -7.10 -0.85
CA TYR A 65 9.94 -6.56 0.19
C TYR A 65 11.12 -7.52 0.45
N GLY A 66 12.18 -6.99 1.05
CA GLY A 66 13.31 -7.77 1.53
C GLY A 66 14.45 -7.95 0.51
N ALA A 67 15.61 -8.32 1.03
CA ALA A 67 16.83 -8.54 0.26
C ALA A 67 16.97 -10.01 -0.20
N GLY A 68 18.00 -10.30 -1.00
CA GLY A 68 18.35 -11.67 -1.41
C GLY A 68 18.35 -11.91 -2.92
N PHE A 69 17.74 -11.02 -3.70
CA PHE A 69 17.69 -11.10 -5.17
C PHE A 69 18.80 -10.33 -5.88
N ARG A 70 19.81 -9.82 -5.15
CA ARG A 70 20.87 -8.93 -5.68
C ARG A 70 20.31 -7.70 -6.43
N ALA A 71 19.15 -7.20 -5.99
CA ALA A 71 18.37 -6.19 -6.71
C ALA A 71 18.80 -4.72 -6.42
N ALA A 72 19.97 -4.51 -5.83
CA ALA A 72 20.50 -3.19 -5.43
C ALA A 72 19.64 -2.48 -4.36
N ALA A 73 20.07 -1.26 -3.98
CA ALA A 73 19.60 -0.56 -2.79
C ALA A 73 18.12 -0.14 -2.79
N GLN A 74 17.52 0.01 -3.98
CA GLN A 74 16.13 0.46 -4.17
C GLN A 74 15.13 -0.67 -4.44
N HIS A 75 15.51 -1.92 -4.16
CA HIS A 75 14.64 -3.09 -4.35
C HIS A 75 14.88 -4.15 -3.26
N SER A 76 15.33 -3.71 -2.08
CA SER A 76 15.77 -4.61 -1.01
C SER A 76 15.31 -4.16 0.38
N GLN A 77 14.57 -3.06 0.48
CA GLN A 77 14.15 -2.53 1.76
C GLN A 77 13.07 -3.40 2.42
N ALA A 78 13.04 -3.35 3.75
CA ALA A 78 12.04 -4.00 4.58
C ALA A 78 11.27 -2.92 5.37
N LEU A 79 10.31 -2.28 4.71
CA LEU A 79 9.58 -1.13 5.26
C LEU A 79 8.30 -1.50 6.03
N TYR A 80 8.04 -2.78 6.29
CA TYR A 80 6.83 -3.19 7.02
C TYR A 80 6.75 -2.56 8.42
N GLY A 81 7.89 -2.28 9.07
CA GLY A 81 7.95 -1.57 10.36
C GLY A 81 7.36 -0.15 10.30
N LEU A 82 7.57 0.56 9.19
CA LEU A 82 6.97 1.87 8.94
C LEU A 82 5.44 1.74 8.87
N PHE A 83 4.94 0.75 8.13
CA PHE A 83 3.50 0.54 7.97
C PHE A 83 2.80 0.16 9.27
N THR A 84 3.43 -0.70 10.09
CA THR A 84 2.89 -1.10 11.39
C THR A 84 2.80 0.07 12.39
N SER A 85 3.59 1.12 12.20
CA SER A 85 3.58 2.31 13.07
C SER A 85 2.43 3.28 12.77
N ILE A 86 1.72 3.09 11.64
CA ILE A 86 0.68 4.00 11.17
C ILE A 86 -0.70 3.47 11.60
N PRO A 87 -1.43 4.17 12.47
CA PRO A 87 -2.77 3.76 12.88
C PRO A 87 -3.75 3.71 11.69
N GLY A 88 -4.56 2.65 11.63
CA GLY A 88 -5.55 2.44 10.57
C GLY A 88 -5.06 1.56 9.41
N LEU A 89 -3.75 1.31 9.31
CA LEU A 89 -3.21 0.30 8.39
C LEU A 89 -3.16 -1.08 9.05
N LYS A 90 -3.38 -2.11 8.24
CA LYS A 90 -3.11 -3.50 8.61
C LYS A 90 -1.99 -4.01 7.73
N THR A 91 -0.89 -4.42 8.34
CA THR A 91 0.28 -4.94 7.64
C THR A 91 0.35 -6.45 7.82
N VAL A 92 0.45 -7.18 6.70
CA VAL A 92 0.55 -8.64 6.70
C VAL A 92 1.79 -9.02 5.91
N VAL A 93 2.58 -9.94 6.48
CA VAL A 93 3.86 -10.38 5.91
C VAL A 93 3.86 -11.92 5.90
N PRO A 94 3.41 -12.56 4.81
CA PRO A 94 3.40 -14.02 4.71
C PRO A 94 4.82 -14.56 4.51
N SER A 95 5.07 -15.78 5.00
CA SER A 95 6.36 -16.48 4.89
C SER A 95 6.27 -17.81 4.14
N ASN A 96 5.06 -18.28 3.82
CA ASN A 96 4.82 -19.53 3.13
C ASN A 96 3.54 -19.44 2.27
N PRO A 97 3.25 -20.43 1.40
CA PRO A 97 2.10 -20.37 0.49
C PRO A 97 0.70 -20.47 1.12
N TYR A 98 0.58 -20.89 2.39
CA TYR A 98 -0.69 -21.13 3.10
C TYR A 98 -0.93 -20.12 4.21
#